data_AF-A0A7C4Z458-F1
#
_entry.id   AF-A0A7C4Z458-F1
#
_cell.length_a   1.000
_cell.length_b   1.000
_cell.length_c   1.000
_cell.angle_alpha   90.00
_cell.angle_beta   90.00
_cell.angle_gamma   90.00
#
_symmetry.space_group_name_H-M   'P 1'
#
loop_
_entity.id
_entity.type
_entity.pdbx_description
1 polymer ?
#
loop_
_entity_poly.entity_id
_entity_poly.type
_entity_poly.pdbx_seq_one_letter_code
_entity_poly.pdbx_strand_id
1 'polypeptide(L)'
;MSELKINDLVEKISKNEMPKGEDEVLVWRRTTYGSFGQHANIYTFVISLEELKQKAVYEVLKTRYVKNDSRKNLYRYTFVKVSDLLTLNNCILKLVNDSASSSRRTIEVSYYLIQNQKITPLKAEKGLRDQNGFFDLVELGNKKIIFRKDKIEVVKN
;
A
#
# COMPACT_ATOMS: atom_id res chain seq x y z
N MET A 1 -13.18 -15.84 -12.78
CA MET A 1 -12.27 -15.09 -11.89
C MET A 1 -11.37 -14.24 -12.75
N SER A 2 -11.63 -12.94 -12.85
CA SER A 2 -10.88 -12.04 -13.74
C SER A 2 -9.48 -11.79 -13.19
N GLU A 3 -8.45 -12.11 -13.99
CA GLU A 3 -7.09 -11.64 -13.77
C GLU A 3 -7.11 -10.11 -13.64
N LEU A 4 -6.76 -9.55 -12.48
CA LEU A 4 -6.30 -8.18 -12.47
C LEU A 4 -4.97 -8.19 -13.20
N LYS A 5 -4.96 -7.69 -14.43
CA LYS A 5 -3.72 -7.42 -15.15
C LYS A 5 -2.88 -6.50 -14.27
N ILE A 6 -1.56 -6.64 -14.28
CA ILE A 6 -0.64 -5.72 -13.60
C ILE A 6 -1.04 -4.27 -13.92
N ASN A 7 -1.55 -4.02 -15.13
CA ASN A 7 -2.13 -2.76 -15.59
C ASN A 7 -3.27 -2.20 -14.72
N ASP A 8 -4.12 -3.02 -14.08
CA ASP A 8 -5.20 -2.56 -13.20
C ASP A 8 -4.69 -2.18 -11.81
N LEU A 9 -3.64 -2.86 -11.32
CA LEU A 9 -2.94 -2.49 -10.08
C LEU A 9 -2.12 -1.23 -10.33
N VAL A 10 -1.40 -1.17 -11.46
CA VAL A 10 -0.73 0.01 -11.97
C VAL A 10 -1.74 1.14 -12.12
N GLU A 11 -2.92 0.96 -12.72
CA GLU A 11 -3.96 1.98 -12.82
C GLU A 11 -4.47 2.44 -11.45
N LYS A 12 -4.76 1.51 -10.54
CA LYS A 12 -5.24 1.86 -9.19
C LYS A 12 -4.18 2.60 -8.38
N ILE A 13 -2.91 2.26 -8.55
CA ILE A 13 -1.76 2.95 -7.94
C ILE A 13 -1.44 4.27 -8.68
N SER A 14 -1.67 4.33 -9.98
CA SER A 14 -1.28 5.43 -10.88
C SER A 14 -2.41 6.39 -11.22
N LYS A 15 -3.60 6.26 -10.60
CA LYS A 15 -4.74 7.20 -10.73
C LYS A 15 -4.45 8.65 -10.25
N ASN A 16 -3.17 9.03 -10.12
CA ASN A 16 -2.66 10.37 -9.85
C ASN A 16 -1.26 10.56 -10.48
N GLU A 17 -1.17 10.52 -11.82
CA GLU A 17 -0.03 10.61 -12.78
C GLU A 17 1.31 11.30 -12.36
N MET A 18 2.49 11.07 -12.97
CA MET A 18 2.90 10.36 -14.20
C MET A 18 4.02 9.32 -13.93
N PRO A 19 3.97 8.13 -14.55
CA PRO A 19 5.15 7.28 -14.75
C PRO A 19 6.15 7.98 -15.68
N LYS A 20 7.45 7.94 -15.34
CA LYS A 20 8.55 8.45 -16.20
C LYS A 20 9.37 7.33 -16.86
N GLY A 21 8.94 6.07 -16.70
CA GLY A 21 9.48 4.89 -17.36
C GLY A 21 8.41 3.81 -17.40
N GLU A 22 8.42 2.95 -18.41
CA GLU A 22 7.34 2.00 -18.71
C GLU A 22 7.12 0.94 -17.61
N ASP A 23 8.04 0.80 -16.63
CA ASP A 23 8.05 -0.30 -15.65
C ASP A 23 8.11 0.13 -14.17
N GLU A 24 7.69 1.36 -13.82
CA GLU A 24 7.70 1.83 -12.43
C GLU A 24 6.30 2.05 -11.84
N VAL A 25 6.15 1.76 -10.54
CA VAL A 25 4.91 1.97 -9.78
C VAL A 25 5.13 2.89 -8.59
N LEU A 26 4.15 3.77 -8.32
CA LEU A 26 4.14 4.68 -7.19
C LEU A 26 3.84 3.92 -5.88
N VAL A 27 4.77 3.90 -4.94
CA VAL A 27 4.60 3.13 -3.68
C VAL A 27 4.64 3.99 -2.43
N TRP A 28 4.97 5.26 -2.58
CA TRP A 28 4.78 6.24 -1.53
C TRP A 28 4.53 7.61 -2.14
N ARG A 29 3.59 8.35 -1.56
CA ARG A 29 3.28 9.72 -1.95
C ARG A 29 3.03 10.55 -0.71
N ARG A 30 3.63 11.74 -0.70
CA ARG A 30 3.24 12.82 0.20
C ARG A 30 2.96 14.06 -0.62
N THR A 31 1.67 14.35 -0.76
CA THR A 31 1.19 15.53 -1.47
C THR A 31 0.34 16.37 -0.56
N THR A 32 0.63 17.66 -0.45
CA THR A 32 -0.20 18.63 0.27
C THR A 32 -0.64 19.73 -0.68
N TYR A 33 -1.80 20.32 -0.44
CA TYR A 33 -2.29 21.44 -1.22
C TYR A 33 -3.06 22.43 -0.35
N GLY A 34 -3.10 23.68 -0.79
CA GLY A 34 -3.89 24.74 -0.14
C GLY A 34 -3.45 25.05 1.29
N SER A 35 -4.44 25.38 2.11
CA SER A 35 -4.32 25.68 3.55
C SER A 35 -5.05 24.58 4.34
N PHE A 36 -4.81 24.48 5.66
CA PHE A 36 -5.56 23.58 6.56
C PHE A 36 -5.29 22.07 6.43
N GLY A 37 -4.06 21.66 6.09
CA GLY A 37 -3.65 20.24 6.21
C GLY A 37 -4.26 19.30 5.16
N GLN A 38 -4.79 19.84 4.06
CA GLN A 38 -5.29 19.05 2.94
C GLN A 38 -4.16 18.27 2.28
N HIS A 39 -4.42 17.01 1.97
CA HIS A 39 -3.39 16.10 1.46
C HIS A 39 -3.96 14.93 0.69
N ALA A 40 -3.10 14.32 -0.12
CA ALA A 40 -3.34 13.04 -0.78
C ALA A 40 -2.08 12.20 -0.63
N ASN A 41 -2.08 11.28 0.33
CA ASN A 41 -0.93 10.47 0.68
C ASN A 41 -1.15 9.00 0.28
N ILE A 42 -0.05 8.32 -0.02
CA ILE A 42 0.01 6.89 -0.27
C ILE A 42 1.15 6.33 0.57
N TYR A 43 0.89 5.24 1.30
CA TYR A 43 1.89 4.50 2.04
C TYR A 43 1.77 3.01 1.69
N THR A 44 2.82 2.44 1.12
CA THR A 44 2.90 1.00 0.86
C THR A 44 3.83 0.33 1.86
N PHE A 45 3.35 -0.75 2.45
CA PHE A 45 4.10 -1.59 3.37
C PHE A 45 4.21 -3.00 2.82
N VAL A 46 5.35 -3.64 3.11
CA VAL A 46 5.62 -5.04 2.81
C VAL A 46 5.51 -5.82 4.11
N ILE A 47 4.74 -6.90 4.08
CA ILE A 47 4.54 -7.81 5.19
C ILE A 47 5.09 -9.17 4.82
N SER A 48 6.15 -9.57 5.52
CA SER A 48 6.67 -10.93 5.42
C SER A 48 5.76 -11.88 6.19
N LEU A 49 5.25 -12.90 5.50
CA LEU A 49 4.43 -13.94 6.13
C LEU A 49 5.25 -14.88 7.03
N GLU A 50 6.57 -14.89 6.86
CA GLU A 50 7.51 -15.67 7.68
C GLU A 50 7.87 -14.91 8.97
N GLU A 51 8.25 -13.64 8.85
CA GLU A 51 8.67 -12.83 10.00
C GLU A 51 7.48 -12.22 10.78
N LEU A 52 6.30 -12.14 10.15
CA LEU A 52 5.13 -11.39 10.64
C LEU A 52 5.46 -9.93 10.98
N LYS A 53 6.38 -9.34 10.22
CA LYS A 53 6.81 -7.94 10.37
C LYS A 53 6.35 -7.10 9.19
N GLN A 54 5.95 -5.88 9.49
CA GLN A 54 5.66 -4.84 8.51
C GLN A 54 6.90 -3.95 8.35
N LYS A 55 7.34 -3.73 7.11
CA LYS A 55 8.37 -2.75 6.75
C LYS A 55 7.82 -1.81 5.70
N ALA A 56 8.31 -0.57 5.66
CA ALA A 56 7.93 0.30 4.56
C ALA A 56 8.59 -0.21 3.27
N VAL A 57 7.89 -0.13 2.13
CA VAL A 57 8.39 -0.64 0.84
C VAL A 57 9.78 -0.09 0.47
N TYR A 58 10.06 1.16 0.82
CA TYR A 58 11.32 1.84 0.52
C TYR A 58 12.48 1.43 1.43
N GLU A 59 12.20 0.68 2.51
CA GLU A 59 13.22 0.06 3.35
C GLU A 59 13.65 -1.30 2.80
N VAL A 60 12.83 -1.90 1.92
CA VAL A 60 13.01 -3.27 1.42
C VAL A 60 13.53 -3.27 -0.02
N LEU A 61 13.06 -2.34 -0.85
CA LEU A 61 13.39 -2.27 -2.27
C LEU A 61 14.19 -1.02 -2.62
N LYS A 62 14.97 -1.11 -3.69
CA LYS A 62 15.58 0.06 -4.31
C LYS A 62 14.48 0.96 -4.86
N THR A 63 14.57 2.25 -4.56
CA THR A 63 13.55 3.21 -4.95
C THR A 63 14.12 4.37 -5.74
N ARG A 64 13.26 4.98 -6.57
CA ARG A 64 13.50 6.29 -7.17
C ARG A 64 12.63 7.31 -6.43
N TYR A 65 13.28 8.29 -5.81
CA TYR A 65 12.61 9.36 -5.08
C TYR A 65 12.56 10.64 -5.91
N VAL A 66 11.41 11.31 -5.89
CA VAL A 66 11.19 12.62 -6.55
C VAL A 66 10.69 13.61 -5.51
N LYS A 67 11.32 14.78 -5.48
CA LYS A 67 10.92 15.91 -4.64
C LYS A 67 10.73 17.14 -5.50
N ASN A 68 9.47 17.53 -5.69
CA ASN A 68 9.07 18.70 -6.47
C ASN A 68 8.29 19.70 -5.60
N ASP A 69 8.76 19.89 -4.36
CA ASP A 69 8.11 20.78 -3.39
C ASP A 69 8.06 22.22 -3.93
N SER A 70 6.94 22.92 -3.69
CA SER A 70 6.82 24.35 -3.90
C SER A 70 7.00 25.10 -2.58
N ARG A 71 6.97 26.44 -2.62
CA ARG A 71 7.02 27.26 -1.39
C ARG A 71 5.87 26.93 -0.42
N LYS A 72 4.71 26.48 -0.92
CA LYS A 72 3.49 26.26 -0.12
C LYS A 72 3.12 24.79 0.04
N ASN A 73 3.54 23.93 -0.89
CA ASN A 73 3.00 22.58 -1.03
C ASN A 73 4.13 21.55 -1.17
N LEU A 74 3.92 20.38 -0.57
CA LEU A 74 4.82 19.23 -0.73
C LEU A 74 4.34 18.39 -1.91
N TYR A 75 5.27 17.95 -2.75
CA TYR A 75 5.01 17.03 -3.85
C TYR A 75 6.15 16.01 -3.92
N ARG A 76 5.98 14.93 -3.15
CA ARG A 76 7.02 13.93 -2.97
C ARG A 76 6.48 12.56 -3.35
N TYR A 77 7.28 11.83 -4.10
CA TYR A 77 6.89 10.56 -4.70
C TYR A 77 8.04 9.57 -4.61
N THR A 78 7.72 8.31 -4.34
CA THR A 78 8.68 7.21 -4.37
C THR A 78 8.15 6.14 -5.29
N PHE A 79 9.00 5.72 -6.21
CA PHE A 79 8.69 4.70 -7.20
C PHE A 79 9.60 3.49 -7.00
N VAL A 80 9.09 2.31 -7.36
CA VAL A 80 9.86 1.07 -7.48
C VAL A 80 9.62 0.46 -8.85
N LYS A 81 10.58 -0.30 -9.34
CA LYS A 81 10.34 -1.11 -10.55
C LYS A 81 9.36 -2.23 -10.24
N VAL A 82 8.49 -2.55 -11.20
CA VAL A 82 7.58 -3.69 -11.11
C VAL A 82 8.38 -4.98 -10.92
N SER A 83 9.49 -5.15 -11.64
CA SER A 83 10.39 -6.30 -11.50
C SER A 83 10.86 -6.51 -10.06
N ASP A 84 11.26 -5.43 -9.38
CA ASP A 84 11.77 -5.46 -8.02
C ASP A 84 10.63 -5.73 -7.02
N LEU A 85 9.43 -5.22 -7.31
CA LEU A 85 8.25 -5.55 -6.49
C LEU A 85 7.93 -7.04 -6.57
N LEU A 86 8.02 -7.64 -7.75
CA LEU A 86 7.73 -9.07 -7.97
C LEU A 86 8.76 -10.00 -7.31
N THR A 87 9.94 -9.52 -6.92
CA THR A 87 10.90 -10.34 -6.14
C THR A 87 10.45 -10.57 -4.69
N LEU A 88 9.49 -9.80 -4.18
CA LEU A 88 8.92 -9.96 -2.83
C LEU A 88 7.95 -11.14 -2.75
N ASN A 89 8.39 -12.32 -3.18
CA ASN A 89 7.57 -13.52 -3.21
C ASN A 89 7.08 -13.91 -1.80
N ASN A 90 5.85 -14.44 -1.71
CA ASN A 90 5.17 -14.81 -0.47
C ASN A 90 5.05 -13.65 0.55
N CYS A 91 4.98 -12.40 0.08
CA CYS A 91 4.73 -11.23 0.91
C CYS A 91 3.34 -10.64 0.65
N ILE A 92 2.78 -9.98 1.65
CA ILE A 92 1.58 -9.16 1.48
C ILE A 92 2.00 -7.70 1.31
N LEU A 93 1.49 -7.02 0.29
CA LEU A 93 1.51 -5.57 0.19
C LEU A 93 0.28 -5.00 0.87
N LYS A 94 0.48 -4.05 1.77
CA LYS A 94 -0.57 -3.22 2.35
C LYS A 94 -0.43 -1.81 1.79
N LEU A 95 -1.45 -1.35 1.08
CA LEU A 95 -1.54 -0.01 0.51
C LEU A 95 -2.50 0.82 1.36
N VAL A 96 -2.04 1.94 1.90
CA VAL A 96 -2.83 2.89 2.67
C VAL A 96 -2.93 4.19 1.88
N ASN A 97 -4.15 4.52 1.44
CA ASN A 97 -4.48 5.81 0.83
C ASN A 97 -5.13 6.70 1.90
N ASP A 98 -4.51 7.84 2.18
CA ASP A 98 -5.03 8.83 3.14
C ASP A 98 -5.24 10.15 2.41
N SER A 99 -6.51 10.53 2.25
CA SER A 99 -6.90 11.73 1.52
C SER A 99 -7.71 12.64 2.43
N ALA A 100 -7.34 13.92 2.48
CA ALA A 100 -8.05 14.93 3.24
C ALA A 100 -8.29 16.18 2.39
N SER A 101 -9.53 16.65 2.41
CA SER A 101 -9.97 17.96 1.95
C SER A 101 -10.42 18.81 3.14
N SER A 102 -10.87 20.04 2.90
CA SER A 102 -11.30 20.98 3.96
C SER A 102 -12.38 20.43 4.90
N SER A 103 -13.25 19.53 4.42
CA SER A 103 -14.41 19.04 5.15
C SER A 103 -14.46 17.53 5.33
N ARG A 104 -13.53 16.78 4.72
CA ARG A 104 -13.60 15.32 4.69
C ARG A 104 -12.21 14.70 4.68
N ARG A 105 -12.04 13.65 5.49
CA ARG A 105 -10.90 12.73 5.42
C ARG A 105 -11.40 11.33 5.12
N THR A 106 -10.71 10.65 4.21
CA THR A 106 -10.97 9.27 3.82
C THR A 106 -9.67 8.49 3.92
N ILE A 107 -9.70 7.37 4.65
CA ILE A 107 -8.59 6.42 4.73
C ILE A 107 -9.07 5.11 4.11
N GLU A 108 -8.37 4.65 3.07
CA GLU A 108 -8.64 3.38 2.41
C GLU A 108 -7.41 2.48 2.51
N VAL A 109 -7.61 1.26 2.97
CA VAL A 109 -6.55 0.25 3.08
C VAL A 109 -6.84 -0.89 2.12
N SER A 110 -5.86 -1.32 1.34
CA SER A 110 -5.98 -2.45 0.41
C SER A 110 -4.84 -3.43 0.62
N TYR A 111 -5.11 -4.72 0.43
CA TYR A 111 -4.15 -5.80 0.67
C TYR A 111 -3.97 -6.61 -0.62
N TYR A 112 -2.73 -6.97 -0.92
CA TYR A 112 -2.38 -7.78 -2.09
C TYR A 112 -1.35 -8.83 -1.71
N LEU A 113 -1.47 -10.04 -2.24
CA LEU A 113 -0.45 -11.08 -2.12
C LEU A 113 0.47 -11.02 -3.34
N ILE A 114 1.78 -11.02 -3.11
CA ILE A 114 2.76 -11.28 -4.15
C ILE A 114 3.15 -12.75 -4.05
N GLN A 115 2.84 -13.52 -5.08
CA GLN A 115 3.20 -14.93 -5.14
C GLN A 115 3.38 -15.38 -6.59
N ASN A 116 4.43 -16.16 -6.86
CA ASN A 116 4.73 -16.69 -8.20
C ASN A 116 4.82 -15.60 -9.27
N GLN A 117 5.48 -14.48 -8.95
CA GLN A 117 5.59 -13.29 -9.81
C GLN A 117 4.23 -12.68 -10.20
N LYS A 118 3.17 -12.95 -9.43
CA LYS A 118 1.84 -12.36 -9.61
C LYS A 118 1.44 -11.58 -8.38
N ILE A 119 0.68 -10.51 -8.59
CA ILE A 119 0.08 -9.71 -7.52
C ILE A 119 -1.43 -9.94 -7.55
N THR A 120 -1.98 -10.51 -6.47
CA THR A 120 -3.41 -10.83 -6.38
C THR A 120 -4.05 -10.03 -5.24
N PRO A 121 -5.24 -9.43 -5.46
CA PRO A 121 -5.95 -8.74 -4.38
C PRO A 121 -6.38 -9.74 -3.31
N LEU A 122 -6.26 -9.35 -2.05
CA LEU A 122 -6.80 -10.10 -0.92
C LEU A 122 -8.10 -9.49 -0.44
N LYS A 123 -9.05 -10.36 -0.08
CA LYS A 123 -10.30 -9.93 0.57
C LYS A 123 -9.98 -9.58 2.02
N ALA A 124 -10.52 -8.45 2.47
CA ALA A 124 -10.30 -7.95 3.82
C ALA A 124 -11.57 -7.36 4.40
N GLU A 125 -11.90 -7.75 5.63
CA GLU A 125 -12.86 -7.06 6.49
C GLU A 125 -12.08 -5.99 7.28
N LYS A 126 -12.49 -4.73 7.17
CA LYS A 126 -11.68 -3.59 7.63
C LYS A 126 -12.34 -2.87 8.80
N GLY A 127 -11.52 -2.28 9.67
CA GLY A 127 -12.01 -1.44 10.78
C GLY A 127 -12.76 -2.22 11.84
N LEU A 128 -12.50 -3.52 11.98
CA LEU A 128 -13.01 -4.34 13.07
C LEU A 128 -12.37 -3.88 14.38
N ARG A 129 -13.02 -4.17 15.51
CA ARG A 129 -12.53 -3.75 16.83
C ARG A 129 -12.73 -4.86 17.86
N ASP A 130 -11.70 -5.07 18.68
CA ASP A 130 -11.75 -5.93 19.86
C ASP A 130 -11.12 -5.23 21.07
N GLN A 131 -10.83 -6.01 22.13
CA GLN A 131 -10.20 -5.50 23.36
C GLN A 131 -8.79 -4.92 23.13
N ASN A 132 -8.11 -5.33 22.06
CA ASN A 132 -6.77 -4.90 21.69
C ASN A 132 -6.79 -3.79 20.61
N GLY A 133 -7.96 -3.20 20.33
CA GLY A 133 -8.10 -2.06 19.43
C GLY A 133 -8.60 -2.43 18.03
N PHE A 134 -8.29 -1.56 17.06
CA PHE A 134 -8.73 -1.73 15.68
C PHE A 134 -7.84 -2.70 14.91
N PHE A 135 -8.45 -3.49 14.05
CA PHE A 135 -7.76 -4.43 13.18
C PHE A 135 -8.50 -4.63 11.86
N ASP A 136 -7.75 -5.10 10.87
CA ASP A 136 -8.31 -5.65 9.64
C ASP A 136 -8.10 -7.16 9.62
N LEU A 137 -9.09 -7.91 9.13
CA LEU A 137 -9.03 -9.36 8.96
C LEU A 137 -8.88 -9.68 7.48
N VAL A 138 -7.76 -10.24 7.09
CA VAL A 138 -7.41 -10.54 5.69
C VAL A 138 -7.48 -12.05 5.46
N GLU A 139 -8.24 -12.46 4.46
CA GLU A 139 -8.36 -13.86 4.04
C GLU A 139 -7.17 -14.25 3.16
N LEU A 140 -6.45 -15.30 3.53
CA LEU A 140 -5.33 -15.85 2.76
C LEU A 140 -5.47 -17.38 2.66
N GLY A 141 -6.16 -17.84 1.63
CA GLY A 141 -6.48 -19.26 1.44
C GLY A 141 -7.25 -19.80 2.65
N ASN A 142 -6.68 -20.80 3.33
CA ASN A 142 -7.30 -21.44 4.52
C ASN A 142 -6.92 -20.74 5.84
N LYS A 143 -6.20 -19.63 5.79
CA LYS A 143 -5.75 -18.87 6.95
C LYS A 143 -6.39 -17.50 6.96
N LYS A 144 -6.55 -16.94 8.15
CA LYS A 144 -6.89 -15.52 8.33
C LYS A 144 -5.73 -14.80 8.98
N ILE A 145 -5.48 -13.57 8.57
CA ILE A 145 -4.42 -12.74 9.11
C ILE A 145 -5.05 -11.50 9.72
N ILE A 146 -4.74 -11.24 11.00
CA ILE A 146 -5.16 -10.05 11.72
C ILE A 146 -4.05 -9.01 11.56
N PHE A 147 -4.39 -7.87 10.96
CA PHE A 147 -3.51 -6.72 10.81
C PHE A 147 -3.90 -5.62 11.79
N ARG A 148 -3.06 -5.41 12.81
CA ARG A 148 -3.15 -4.26 13.71
C ARG A 148 -2.15 -3.18 13.27
N LYS A 149 -2.10 -2.07 14.00
CA LYS A 149 -1.14 -0.99 13.75
C LYS A 149 0.31 -1.46 13.93
N ASP A 150 0.55 -2.30 14.93
CA ASP A 150 1.85 -2.67 15.48
C ASP A 150 2.07 -4.19 15.54
N LYS A 151 1.04 -4.99 15.27
CA LYS A 151 1.08 -6.44 15.37
C LYS A 151 0.41 -7.11 14.17
N ILE A 152 0.96 -8.24 13.75
CA ILE A 152 0.39 -9.10 12.72
C ILE A 152 0.28 -10.50 13.29
N GLU A 153 -0.90 -11.11 13.19
CA GLU A 153 -1.20 -12.40 13.79
C GLU A 153 -1.83 -13.33 12.76
N VAL A 154 -1.43 -14.60 12.75
CA VAL A 154 -2.03 -15.61 11.88
C VAL A 154 -2.99 -16.44 12.70
N VAL A 155 -4.26 -16.43 12.31
CA VAL A 155 -5.29 -17.32 12.85
C VAL A 155 -5.40 -18.50 11.89
N LYS A 156 -4.99 -19.68 12.38
CA LYS A 156 -5.30 -20.94 11.70
C LYS A 156 -6.76 -21.27 11.99
N ASN A 157 -7.54 -21.53 10.94
CA ASN A 157 -8.83 -22.20 11.11
C ASN A 157 -8.60 -23.62 11.62
#